data_AF-A0ABD1D5F2-F1
#
_entry.id   AF-A0ABD1D5F2-F1
#
_cell.length_a   1.000
_cell.length_b   1.000
_cell.length_c   1.000
_cell.angle_alpha   90.00
_cell.angle_beta   90.00
_cell.angle_gamma   90.00
#
_symmetry.space_group_name_H-M   'P 1'
#
loop_
_entity.id
_entity.type
_entity.pdbx_description
1 polymer ?
#
loop_
_entity_poly.entity_id
_entity_poly.type
_entity_poly.pdbx_seq_one_letter_code
_entity_poly.pdbx_strand_id
1 'polypeptide(L)' 'MTKSNKIRKATCELLFEKYRYPTSSRIIAECSICLEGITTVKETKLRCGHPFHDTCIMRWLREHNRCPMCRAGI' A
#
# COMPACT_ATOMS: atom_id res chain seq x y z
N MET A 1 0.47 39.91 31.08
CA MET A 1 -0.84 39.45 31.63
C MET A 1 -1.88 40.08 30.69
N THR A 2 -2.68 39.42 29.87
CA THR A 2 -3.38 38.14 29.92
C THR A 2 -3.72 37.65 28.50
N LYS A 3 -3.81 36.32 28.38
CA LYS A 3 -4.38 35.42 27.37
C LYS A 3 -5.40 36.00 26.36
N SER A 4 -5.25 35.64 25.08
CA SER A 4 -6.24 34.87 24.29
C SER A 4 -5.84 34.76 22.80
N ASN A 5 -5.48 33.56 22.34
CA ASN A 5 -6.36 32.61 21.62
C ASN A 5 -6.53 32.92 20.12
N LYS A 6 -5.72 32.26 19.29
CA LYS A 6 -6.18 31.74 18.00
C LYS A 6 -5.61 30.34 17.82
N ILE A 7 -6.54 29.40 17.84
CA ILE A 7 -6.39 27.95 17.96
C ILE A 7 -5.39 27.44 16.91
N ARG A 8 -4.18 27.09 17.35
CA ARG A 8 -3.25 26.31 16.52
C ARG A 8 -3.87 24.94 16.40
N LYS A 9 -4.27 24.58 15.18
CA LYS A 9 -4.95 23.33 14.80
C LYS A 9 -4.43 22.16 15.62
N ALA A 10 -5.16 21.83 16.68
CA ALA A 10 -4.79 20.89 17.72
C ALA A 10 -5.26 19.48 17.36
N THR A 11 -5.00 19.04 16.13
CA THR A 11 -5.25 17.66 15.74
C THR A 11 -4.10 17.15 14.89
N CYS A 12 -3.50 16.06 15.38
CA CYS A 12 -2.54 15.16 14.75
C CYS A 12 -1.02 15.38 14.86
N GLU A 13 -0.46 16.50 15.34
CA GLU A 13 1.02 16.61 15.43
C GLU A 13 1.67 15.68 16.48
N LEU A 14 0.90 15.03 17.37
CA LEU A 14 1.40 14.09 18.39
C LEU A 14 1.08 12.61 18.14
N LEU A 15 0.45 12.27 17.00
CA LEU A 15 0.31 10.88 16.54
C LEU A 15 1.24 10.56 15.36
N PHE A 16 1.82 11.59 14.74
CA PHE A 16 2.73 11.51 13.59
C PHE A 16 4.10 10.92 13.88
N GLU A 17 4.60 11.03 15.11
CA GLU A 17 5.94 10.54 15.45
C GLU A 17 5.95 9.09 15.96
N LYS A 18 4.79 8.56 16.36
CA LYS A 18 4.63 7.18 16.85
C LYS A 18 4.05 6.23 15.79
N TYR A 19 3.35 6.75 14.77
CA TYR A 19 2.74 6.01 13.66
C TYR A 19 3.17 6.61 12.30
N ARG A 20 4.34 6.22 11.80
CA ARG A 20 4.91 6.67 10.52
C ARG A 20 3.94 6.46 9.34
N TYR A 21 3.40 7.53 8.76
CA TYR A 21 2.95 7.55 7.35
C TYR A 21 4.19 7.58 6.47
N PRO A 22 4.36 6.62 5.57
CA PRO A 22 5.55 6.53 4.74
C PRO A 22 5.65 7.73 3.79
N THR A 23 6.86 8.27 3.84
CA THR A 23 7.47 9.32 3.04
C THR A 23 7.42 9.04 1.53
N SER A 24 6.93 10.03 0.77
CA SER A 24 7.35 10.38 -0.60
C SER A 24 7.54 9.27 -1.65
N SER A 25 6.76 8.19 -1.63
CA SER A 25 6.72 7.19 -2.71
C SER A 25 5.28 6.99 -3.16
N ARG A 26 5.01 7.20 -4.46
CA ARG A 26 3.65 7.14 -5.00
C ARG A 26 3.19 5.69 -5.03
N ILE A 27 2.36 5.32 -4.05
CA ILE A 27 1.63 4.06 -4.04
C ILE A 27 0.54 4.15 -5.11
N ILE A 28 0.51 3.17 -6.01
CA ILE A 28 -0.45 3.11 -7.14
C ILE A 28 -1.53 2.04 -6.96
N ALA A 29 -1.24 1.02 -6.14
CA ALA A 29 -2.14 -0.09 -5.83
C ALA A 29 -1.73 -0.75 -4.51
N GLU A 30 -2.53 -1.68 -4.00
CA GLU A 30 -2.24 -2.48 -2.82
C GLU A 30 -2.10 -3.95 -3.23
N CYS A 31 -1.10 -4.65 -2.71
CA CYS A 31 -0.90 -6.06 -3.02
C CYS A 31 -1.73 -6.94 -2.09
N SER A 32 -2.68 -7.71 -2.63
CA SER A 32 -3.53 -8.60 -1.81
C SER A 32 -2.81 -9.81 -1.22
N ILE A 33 -1.53 -10.02 -1.53
CA ILE A 33 -0.72 -11.14 -1.02
C ILE A 33 0.00 -10.74 0.28
N CYS A 34 0.64 -9.57 0.30
CA CYS A 34 1.39 -9.08 1.47
C CYS A 34 0.70 -7.93 2.21
N LEU A 35 -0.41 -7.40 1.67
CA LEU A 35 -1.16 -6.26 2.21
C LEU A 35 -0.35 -4.96 2.29
N GLU A 36 0.68 -4.83 1.45
CA GLU A 36 1.52 -3.64 1.36
C GLU A 36 1.27 -2.86 0.06
N GLY A 37 1.64 -1.57 0.07
CA GLY A 37 1.54 -0.68 -1.09
C GLY A 37 2.47 -1.10 -2.24
N ILE A 38 1.93 -1.12 -3.45
CA ILE A 38 2.66 -1.32 -4.69
C ILE A 38 3.09 0.05 -5.23
N THR A 39 4.38 0.18 -5.54
CA THR A 39 4.95 1.32 -6.25
C THR A 39 5.12 0.97 -7.72
N THR A 40 5.19 1.98 -8.60
CA THR A 40 5.31 1.80 -10.06
C THR A 40 6.47 0.90 -10.50
N VAL A 41 7.55 0.84 -9.70
CA VAL A 41 8.75 0.04 -10.00
C VAL A 41 8.63 -1.44 -9.65
N LYS A 42 7.62 -1.84 -8.87
CA LYS A 42 7.46 -3.22 -8.38
C LYS A 42 6.11 -3.83 -8.76
N GLU A 43 5.39 -3.25 -9.71
CA GLU A 43 4.10 -3.76 -10.15
C GLU A 43 4.25 -4.86 -11.21
N THR A 44 3.51 -5.96 -11.04
CA THR A 44 3.29 -6.97 -12.08
C THR A 44 1.81 -7.25 -12.20
N LYS A 45 1.31 -7.32 -13.44
CA LYS A 45 -0.10 -7.60 -13.75
C LYS A 45 -0.23 -8.94 -14.45
N LEU A 46 -1.18 -9.73 -13.99
CA LEU A 46 -1.63 -10.92 -14.70
C LEU A 46 -2.50 -10.54 -15.91
N ARG A 47 -2.82 -11.50 -16.78
CA ARG A 47 -3.77 -11.28 -17.91
C ARG A 47 -5.14 -10.78 -17.48
N CYS A 48 -5.55 -11.08 -16.24
CA CYS A 48 -6.78 -10.59 -15.65
C CYS A 48 -6.71 -9.13 -15.16
N GLY A 49 -5.55 -8.46 -15.27
CA GLY A 49 -5.38 -7.04 -14.95
C GLY A 49 -5.10 -6.73 -13.47
N HIS A 50 -5.10 -7.71 -12.58
CA HIS A 50 -4.87 -7.50 -11.14
C HIS A 50 -3.39 -7.22 -10.82
N PRO A 51 -3.07 -6.18 -10.03
CA PRO A 51 -1.71 -5.80 -9.71
C PRO A 51 -1.18 -6.51 -8.44
N PHE A 52 0.07 -6.94 -8.49
CA PHE A 52 0.79 -7.55 -7.37
C PHE A 52 2.25 -7.08 -7.37
N HIS A 53 2.95 -7.24 -6.24
CA HIS A 53 4.41 -7.18 -6.30
C HIS A 53 4.94 -8.36 -7.10
N ASP A 54 5.95 -8.11 -7.94
CA ASP A 54 6.64 -9.15 -8.73
C ASP A 54 7.03 -10.36 -7.86
N THR A 55 7.72 -10.12 -6.74
CA THR A 55 8.13 -11.16 -5.79
C THR A 55 6.96 -11.92 -5.17
N CYS A 56 5.86 -11.23 -4.88
CA CYS A 56 4.68 -11.83 -4.27
C CYS A 56 3.97 -12.74 -5.27
N ILE A 57 3.75 -12.26 -6.50
CA ILE A 57 3.09 -13.06 -7.51
C ILE A 57 3.97 -14.24 -7.93
N MET A 58 5.27 -14.06 -8.14
CA MET A 58 6.18 -15.17 -8.46
C MET A 58 6.16 -16.27 -7.40
N ARG A 59 6.11 -15.91 -6.10
CA ARG A 59 6.00 -16.90 -5.02
C ARG A 59 4.69 -17.67 -5.10
N TRP A 60 3.58 -16.97 -5.30
CA TRP A 60 2.26 -17.58 -5.45
C TRP A 60 2.21 -18.54 -6.64
N LEU A 61 2.82 -18.17 -7.77
CA LEU A 61 2.82 -18.98 -9.00
C LEU A 61 3.63 -20.27 -8.94
N ARG A 62 4.49 -20.43 -7.93
CA ARG A 62 5.18 -21.72 -7.72
C ARG A 62 4.24 -22.82 -7.24
N GLU A 63 3.16 -22.46 -6.54
CA GLU A 63 2.23 -23.41 -5.93
C GLU A 63 0.84 -23.36 -6.57
N HIS A 64 0.48 -22.24 -7.22
CA HIS A 64 -0.86 -22.00 -7.76
C HIS A 64 -0.80 -21.39 -9.15
N ASN A 65 -1.63 -21.86 -10.08
CA ASN A 65 -1.70 -21.32 -11.45
C ASN A 65 -2.91 -20.38 -11.67
N ARG A 66 -3.39 -19.74 -10.60
CA ARG A 66 -4.60 -18.91 -10.61
C ARG A 66 -4.37 -17.58 -9.91
N CYS A 67 -5.05 -16.53 -10.36
CA CYS A 67 -5.01 -15.22 -9.72
C CYS A 67 -5.55 -15.29 -8.27
N PRO A 68 -4.85 -14.73 -7.27
CA PRO A 68 -5.33 -14.65 -5.89
C PRO A 68 -6.66 -13.89 -5.73
N MET A 69 -6.90 -12.89 -6.59
CA MET A 69 -8.07 -12.00 -6.52
C MET A 69 -9.31 -12.60 -7.20
N CYS A 70 -9.17 -13.07 -8.44
CA CYS A 70 -10.32 -13.49 -9.25
C CYS A 70 -10.33 -14.98 -9.62
N ARG A 71 -9.30 -15.73 -9.22
CA ARG A 71 -9.12 -17.17 -9.52
C ARG A 71 -9.05 -17.52 -11.02
N ALA A 72 -8.95 -16.53 -11.90
CA ALA A 72 -8.70 -16.73 -13.32
C ALA A 72 -7.33 -17.42 -13.51
N GLY A 73 -7.28 -18.34 -14.48
CA GLY A 73 -6.03 -18.95 -14.92
C GLY A 73 -5.09 -17.92 -15.56
N ILE A 74 -3.80 -18.23 -15.51
CA ILE A 74 -2.71 -17.32 -15.90
C ILE A 74 -2.17 -17.66 -17.27
#